data_AF-A0A9W4RYP8-F1
#
_entry.id   AF-A0A9W4RYP8-F1
#
_cell.length_a   1.000
_cell.length_b   1.000
_cell.length_c   1.000
_cell.angle_alpha   90.00
_cell.angle_beta   90.00
_cell.angle_gamma   90.00
#
_symmetry.space_group_name_H-M   'P 1'
#
loop_
_entity.id
_entity.type
_entity.pdbx_description
1 polymer ?
#
loop_
_entity_poly.entity_id
_entity_poly.type
_entity_poly.pdbx_seq_one_letter_code
_entity_poly.pdbx_strand_id
1 'polypeptide(L)'
;MQFSCSAVLVVALLSGQTLASCAQGSFSGKPNDYDIIGYCALKPNNFYDCSNGASVTHNADRFTLQAGSADAMVMVVCGGYGSVYHCSAGESAVISQPLCAGGMTNVRALKQR
;
A
#
# COMPACT_ATOMS: atom_id res chain seq x y z
N MET A 1 -48.76 -38.24 5.38
CA MET A 1 -47.89 -37.88 6.51
C MET A 1 -46.53 -37.53 5.90
N GLN A 2 -46.18 -36.24 5.76
CA GLN A 2 -45.37 -35.46 6.73
C GLN A 2 -44.01 -36.15 6.99
N PHE A 3 -42.83 -35.54 6.83
CA PHE A 3 -42.41 -34.14 6.66
C PHE A 3 -41.07 -34.07 5.92
N SER A 4 -40.89 -32.97 5.19
CA SER A 4 -39.70 -32.14 5.07
C SER A 4 -38.37 -32.63 5.67
N CYS A 5 -37.29 -32.46 4.91
CA CYS A 5 -36.26 -31.48 5.28
C CYS A 5 -35.34 -31.16 4.10
N SER A 6 -35.71 -30.12 3.37
CA SER A 6 -34.79 -29.33 2.54
C SER A 6 -33.75 -28.69 3.46
N ALA A 7 -32.48 -29.00 3.30
CA ALA A 7 -31.38 -28.18 3.79
C ALA A 7 -30.10 -28.46 3.00
N VAL A 8 -30.09 -28.08 1.72
CA VAL A 8 -28.82 -27.87 1.01
C VAL A 8 -28.32 -26.49 1.43
N LEU A 9 -27.60 -26.43 2.56
CA LEU A 9 -26.82 -25.24 2.91
C LEU A 9 -25.49 -25.31 2.17
N VAL A 10 -25.44 -24.76 0.95
CA VAL A 10 -24.16 -24.38 0.35
C VAL A 10 -23.70 -23.12 1.07
N VAL A 11 -22.91 -23.28 2.12
CA VAL A 11 -22.12 -22.17 2.66
C VAL A 11 -20.99 -21.93 1.66
N ALA A 12 -21.27 -21.12 0.64
CA ALA A 12 -20.22 -20.50 -0.15
C ALA A 12 -19.50 -19.53 0.79
N LEU A 13 -18.44 -20.03 1.44
CA LEU A 13 -17.38 -19.20 1.97
C LEU A 13 -16.79 -18.45 0.78
N LEU A 14 -17.39 -17.30 0.43
CA LEU A 14 -16.62 -16.23 -0.18
C LEU A 14 -15.59 -15.85 0.88
N SER A 15 -14.46 -16.57 0.87
CA SER A 15 -13.19 -16.03 1.31
C SER A 15 -12.97 -14.79 0.46
N GLY A 16 -13.48 -13.66 0.95
CA GLY A 16 -13.08 -12.33 0.57
C GLY A 16 -11.61 -12.22 0.89
N GLN A 17 -10.79 -12.81 0.03
CA GLN A 17 -9.42 -12.43 -0.16
C GLN A 17 -9.54 -11.02 -0.71
N THR A 18 -9.67 -10.04 0.19
CA THR A 18 -9.33 -8.67 -0.14
C THR A 18 -7.88 -8.77 -0.60
N LEU A 19 -7.67 -8.90 -1.92
CA LEU A 19 -6.36 -8.82 -2.53
C LEU A 19 -5.76 -7.57 -1.92
N ALA A 20 -4.70 -7.72 -1.11
CA ALA A 20 -4.03 -6.58 -0.53
C ALA A 20 -3.69 -5.64 -1.69
N SER A 21 -4.46 -4.56 -1.80
CA SER A 21 -4.46 -3.66 -2.95
C SER A 21 -3.25 -2.75 -2.93
N CYS A 22 -2.58 -2.67 -1.77
CA CYS A 22 -1.21 -2.24 -1.67
C CYS A 22 -0.25 -3.43 -1.47
N ALA A 23 0.86 -3.42 -2.20
CA ALA A 23 1.92 -4.42 -2.03
C ALA A 23 3.31 -3.82 -2.29
N GLN A 24 4.34 -4.57 -1.89
CA GLN A 24 5.72 -4.23 -2.22
C GLN A 24 6.02 -4.54 -3.68
N GLY A 25 6.73 -3.63 -4.36
CA GLY A 25 7.08 -3.72 -5.78
C GLY A 25 6.30 -2.75 -6.67
N SER A 26 6.56 -2.81 -7.98
CA SER A 26 5.83 -2.07 -9.01
C SER A 26 4.54 -2.79 -9.41
N PHE A 27 3.61 -2.07 -10.05
CA PHE A 27 2.40 -2.68 -10.62
C PHE A 27 2.72 -3.68 -11.73
N SER A 28 3.80 -3.48 -12.48
CA SER A 28 4.24 -4.41 -13.54
C SER A 28 4.96 -5.65 -13.00
N GLY A 29 5.30 -5.69 -11.70
CA GLY A 29 6.13 -6.73 -11.09
C GLY A 29 7.60 -6.72 -11.55
N LYS A 30 7.99 -5.82 -12.47
CA LYS A 30 9.35 -5.71 -12.97
C LYS A 30 10.19 -4.80 -12.08
N PRO A 31 11.42 -5.19 -11.71
CA PRO A 31 12.32 -4.32 -10.97
C PRO A 31 12.60 -3.04 -11.75
N ASN A 32 12.60 -1.89 -11.05
CA ASN A 32 12.98 -0.58 -11.61
C ASN A 32 12.15 -0.10 -12.80
N ASP A 33 10.97 -0.67 -13.01
CA ASP A 33 10.03 -0.26 -14.06
C ASP A 33 9.14 0.89 -13.59
N TYR A 34 9.78 2.02 -13.27
CA TYR A 34 9.13 3.22 -12.77
C TYR A 34 10.03 4.44 -12.99
N ASP A 35 9.43 5.62 -12.98
CA ASP A 35 10.13 6.90 -12.95
C ASP A 35 9.89 7.60 -11.62
N ILE A 36 10.94 8.22 -11.07
CA ILE A 36 10.81 9.11 -9.90
C ILE A 36 10.28 10.45 -10.40
N ILE A 37 9.08 10.83 -9.95
CA ILE A 37 8.42 12.06 -10.38
C ILE A 37 8.49 13.17 -9.34
N GLY A 38 8.91 12.86 -8.11
CA GLY A 38 9.15 13.87 -7.08
C GLY A 38 9.40 13.31 -5.69
N TYR A 39 9.74 14.19 -4.76
CA TYR A 39 9.77 13.89 -3.34
C TYR A 39 8.42 14.25 -2.71
N CYS A 40 7.93 13.40 -1.81
CA CYS A 40 6.73 13.70 -1.04
C CYS A 40 7.08 14.73 0.05
N ALA A 41 6.19 15.70 0.24
CA ALA A 41 6.39 16.74 1.23
C ALA A 41 6.14 16.19 2.64
N LEU A 42 7.13 16.27 3.53
CA LEU A 42 6.95 15.93 4.94
C LEU A 42 6.12 17.03 5.62
N LYS A 43 5.05 16.61 6.28
CA LYS A 43 4.14 17.41 7.09
C LYS A 43 4.23 16.96 8.57
N PRO A 44 3.63 17.70 9.52
CA PRO A 44 3.54 17.27 10.90
C PRO A 44 2.98 15.84 11.06
N ASN A 45 3.28 15.20 12.19
CA ASN A 45 2.86 13.83 12.52
C ASN A 45 3.40 12.76 11.55
N ASN A 46 4.60 12.98 10.99
CA ASN A 46 5.25 12.06 10.05
C ASN A 46 4.38 11.66 8.86
N PHE A 47 3.57 12.61 8.38
CA PHE A 47 2.74 12.48 7.20
C PHE A 47 3.50 12.98 5.98
N TYR A 48 3.66 12.13 4.98
CA TYR A 48 4.28 12.45 3.70
C TYR A 48 3.17 12.57 2.65
N ASP A 49 3.05 13.76 2.08
CA ASP A 49 2.07 14.09 1.05
C ASP A 49 2.72 14.03 -0.33
N CYS A 50 2.28 13.10 -1.18
CA CYS A 50 2.88 12.87 -2.49
C CYS A 50 2.05 13.51 -3.60
N SER A 51 2.72 14.16 -4.56
CA SER A 51 2.06 14.86 -5.67
C SER A 51 1.26 13.95 -6.61
N ASN A 52 1.48 12.63 -6.57
CA ASN A 52 0.71 11.63 -7.31
C ASN A 52 -0.59 11.20 -6.60
N GLY A 53 -0.96 11.88 -5.50
CA GLY A 53 -2.15 11.57 -4.73
C GLY A 53 -1.97 10.45 -3.71
N ALA A 54 -0.75 9.91 -3.55
CA ALA A 54 -0.45 9.02 -2.43
C ALA A 54 -0.19 9.82 -1.15
N SER A 55 -0.41 9.17 -0.02
CA SER A 55 0.13 9.62 1.25
C SER A 55 0.77 8.46 2.02
N VAL A 56 1.80 8.79 2.81
CA VAL A 56 2.47 7.84 3.69
C VAL A 56 2.50 8.40 5.09
N THR A 57 1.96 7.68 6.07
CA THR A 57 2.07 8.06 7.49
C THR A 57 2.99 7.08 8.20
N HIS A 58 4.11 7.58 8.72
CA HIS A 58 5.10 6.75 9.40
C HIS A 58 4.83 6.64 10.90
N ASN A 59 4.90 5.43 11.44
CA ASN A 59 4.76 5.14 12.86
C ASN A 59 5.67 3.97 13.27
N ALA A 60 6.81 4.31 13.91
CA ALA A 60 7.81 3.36 14.40
C ALA A 60 8.31 2.41 13.29
N ASP A 61 8.07 1.10 13.41
CA ASP A 61 8.50 0.08 12.45
C ASP A 61 7.47 -0.17 11.34
N ARG A 62 6.46 0.70 11.22
CA ARG A 62 5.36 0.56 10.27
C ARG A 62 5.06 1.88 9.58
N PHE A 63 4.39 1.80 8.45
CA PHE A 63 3.79 2.97 7.83
C PHE A 63 2.45 2.61 7.20
N THR A 64 1.56 3.59 7.10
CA THR A 64 0.33 3.46 6.32
C THR A 64 0.55 4.09 4.97
N LEU A 65 0.38 3.33 3.90
CA LEU A 65 0.31 3.83 2.53
C LEU A 65 -1.15 3.94 2.15
N GLN A 66 -1.55 5.10 1.62
CA GLN A 66 -2.89 5.33 1.09
C GLN A 66 -2.78 5.94 -0.31
N ALA A 67 -3.56 5.40 -1.24
CA ALA A 67 -3.76 5.99 -2.56
C ALA A 67 -5.04 6.84 -2.55
N GLY A 68 -4.97 8.01 -3.18
CA GLY A 68 -6.11 8.89 -3.42
C GLY A 68 -7.02 8.35 -4.53
N SER A 69 -7.43 9.22 -5.46
CA SER A 69 -8.34 8.83 -6.55
C SER A 69 -7.69 8.04 -7.70
N ALA A 70 -6.38 7.79 -7.64
CA ALA A 70 -5.62 7.10 -8.67
C ALA A 70 -4.66 6.09 -8.04
N ASP A 71 -4.28 5.08 -8.82
CA ASP A 71 -3.22 4.15 -8.47
C ASP A 71 -1.93 4.91 -8.16
N ALA A 72 -1.30 4.55 -7.04
CA ALA A 72 -0.13 5.26 -6.56
C ALA A 72 1.04 4.32 -6.36
N MET A 73 2.24 4.82 -6.67
CA MET A 73 3.50 4.16 -6.35
C MET A 73 4.39 5.10 -5.56
N VAL A 74 5.09 4.55 -4.56
CA VAL A 74 6.05 5.30 -3.75
C VAL A 74 7.31 4.49 -3.53
N MET A 75 8.44 5.18 -3.40
CA MET A 75 9.65 4.63 -2.79
C MET A 75 9.75 5.17 -1.37
N VAL A 76 9.74 4.27 -0.40
CA VAL A 76 9.97 4.58 1.02
C VAL A 76 11.42 4.29 1.33
N VAL A 77 12.15 5.31 1.79
CA VAL A 77 13.57 5.19 2.16
C VAL A 77 13.70 5.18 3.67
N CYS A 78 14.18 4.07 4.23
CA CYS A 78 14.40 3.87 5.66
C CYS A 78 15.81 3.32 5.90
N GLY A 79 16.55 3.88 6.87
CA GLY A 79 17.91 3.44 7.18
C GLY A 79 18.88 3.47 5.98
N GLY A 80 18.65 4.32 4.98
CA GLY A 80 19.43 4.39 3.73
C GLY A 80 19.00 3.43 2.62
N TYR A 81 18.02 2.56 2.86
CA TYR A 81 17.51 1.59 1.88
C TYR A 81 16.13 2.01 1.36
N GLY A 82 15.98 2.07 0.03
CA GLY A 82 14.72 2.36 -0.64
C GLY A 82 13.95 1.09 -1.00
N SER A 83 12.70 1.00 -0.53
CA SER A 83 11.75 -0.05 -0.94
C SER A 83 10.60 0.57 -1.71
N VAL A 84 10.21 -0.06 -2.82
CA VAL A 84 9.11 0.40 -3.66
C VAL A 84 7.81 -0.29 -3.23
N TYR A 85 6.73 0.48 -3.22
CA TYR A 85 5.39 0.01 -2.93
C TYR A 85 4.42 0.59 -3.93
N HIS A 86 3.35 -0.13 -4.20
CA HIS A 86 2.21 0.35 -4.96
C HIS A 86 0.94 0.21 -4.13
N CYS A 87 -0.08 0.98 -4.47
CA CYS A 87 -1.43 0.82 -3.95
C CYS A 87 -2.49 1.27 -4.96
N SER A 88 -3.53 0.47 -5.13
CA SER A 88 -4.64 0.80 -6.05
C SER A 88 -5.45 1.99 -5.58
N ALA A 89 -6.10 2.69 -6.52
CA ALA A 89 -6.94 3.86 -6.24
C ALA A 89 -7.96 3.61 -5.12
N GLY A 90 -8.04 4.55 -4.17
CA GLY A 90 -8.97 4.54 -3.05
C GLY A 90 -8.57 3.64 -1.88
N GLU A 91 -7.49 2.88 -2.03
CA GLU A 91 -7.11 1.84 -1.09
C GLU A 91 -6.02 2.29 -0.10
N SER A 92 -5.85 1.53 0.97
CA SER A 92 -4.80 1.76 1.95
C SER A 92 -4.35 0.47 2.62
N ALA A 93 -3.09 0.45 3.09
CA ALA A 93 -2.55 -0.66 3.86
C ALA A 93 -1.54 -0.18 4.90
N VAL A 94 -1.51 -0.88 6.03
CA VAL A 94 -0.46 -0.74 7.05
C VAL A 94 0.64 -1.76 6.76
N ILE A 95 1.82 -1.27 6.43
CA ILE A 95 2.97 -2.07 6.02
C ILE A 95 3.98 -2.09 7.15
N SER A 96 4.41 -3.30 7.55
CA SER A 96 5.55 -3.46 8.46
C SER A 96 6.85 -3.35 7.68
N GLN A 97 7.74 -2.46 8.13
CA GLN A 97 9.05 -2.26 7.56
C GLN A 97 10.03 -1.98 8.71
N PRO A 98 10.67 -3.03 9.27
CA PRO A 98 11.54 -2.92 10.44
C PRO A 98 12.68 -1.91 10.28
N LEU A 99 13.17 -1.70 9.06
CA LEU A 99 14.21 -0.71 8.78
C LEU A 99 13.75 0.74 9.05
N CYS A 100 12.44 0.98 9.07
CA CYS A 100 11.87 2.29 9.41
C CYS A 100 11.80 2.55 10.92
N ALA A 101 12.06 1.55 11.79
CA ALA A 101 12.11 1.76 13.24
C ALA A 101 13.11 2.85 13.66
N GLY A 102 14.20 3.00 12.91
CA GLY A 102 15.20 4.08 13.10
C GLY A 102 14.81 5.42 12.45
N GLY A 103 13.63 5.51 11.84
CA GLY A 103 13.13 6.67 11.11
C GLY A 103 13.01 6.45 9.60
N MET A 104 12.11 7.21 8.99
CA MET A 104 11.95 7.29 7.54
C MET A 104 12.70 8.52 7.00
N THR A 105 13.68 8.30 6.13
CA THR A 105 14.56 9.35 5.60
C THR A 105 13.84 10.24 4.59
N ASN A 106 13.14 9.64 3.63
CA ASN A 106 12.29 10.34 2.67
C ASN A 106 11.32 9.37 2.01
N VAL A 107 10.29 9.93 1.38
CA VAL A 107 9.39 9.22 0.48
C VAL A 107 9.44 9.90 -0.89
N ARG A 108 9.48 9.10 -1.95
CA ARG A 108 9.49 9.59 -3.33
C ARG A 108 8.23 9.11 -4.03
N ALA A 109 7.55 10.02 -4.71
CA ALA A 109 6.45 9.69 -5.60
C ALA A 109 7.02 9.07 -6.87
N LEU A 110 6.43 7.94 -7.27
CA LEU A 110 6.80 7.22 -8.48
C LEU A 110 5.63 7.19 -9.46
N LYS A 111 5.96 7.02 -10.73
CA LYS A 111 5.02 6.71 -11.80
C LYS A 111 5.42 5.41 -12.47
N GLN A 112 4.46 4.53 -12.71
CA GLN A 112 4.65 3.34 -13.53
C GLN A 112 5.05 3.76 -14.96
N ARG A 113 6.11 3.16 -15.50
CA ARG A 113 6.54 3.35 -16.89
C ARG A 113 5.64 2.57 -17.85
#